data_AF-A0A2C9L4Q9-F1
#
_entry.id   AF-A0A2C9L4Q9-F1
#
_cell.length_a   1.000
_cell.length_b   1.000
_cell.length_c   1.000
_cell.angle_alpha   90.00
_cell.angle_beta   90.00
_cell.angle_gamma   90.00
#
_symmetry.space_group_name_H-M   'P 1'
#
loop_
_entity.id
_entity.type
_entity.pdbx_description
1 polymer ?
#
loop_
_entity_poly.entity_id
_entity_poly.type
_entity_poly.pdbx_seq_one_letter_code
_entity_poly.pdbx_strand_id
1 'polypeptide(L)'
;MGMELGDMVSFGISLFACELPIQGGWPFVFYTMSAIGLVLAIFFVLFVSDSPFDNRLMSEAEVSFIASSIPKVEEKSARALAKIPVKEILKSMPVWAIVVSQIGSDWMYYCILTVSPTYLKEIIKLSNLE
;
A
#
# COMPACT_ATOMS: atom_id res chain seq x y z
N MET A 1 -7.88 3.08 -0.94
CA MET A 1 -8.55 3.44 0.33
C MET A 1 -7.66 3.29 1.56
N GLY A 2 -7.26 2.08 1.99
CA GLY A 2 -6.41 1.95 3.19
C GLY A 2 -5.03 2.62 3.07
N MET A 3 -4.39 2.44 1.90
CA MET A 3 -3.08 3.03 1.59
C MET A 3 -3.13 4.57 1.56
N GLU A 4 -4.09 5.14 0.83
CA GLU A 4 -4.23 6.59 0.68
C GLU A 4 -4.57 7.30 2.01
N LEU A 5 -5.33 6.66 2.91
CA LEU A 5 -5.58 7.17 4.26
C LEU A 5 -4.29 7.18 5.10
N GLY A 6 -3.45 6.15 4.94
CA GLY A 6 -2.13 6.10 5.57
C GLY A 6 -1.27 7.29 5.14
N ASP A 7 -1.20 7.56 3.84
CA ASP A 7 -0.43 8.67 3.29
C ASP A 7 -0.88 10.03 3.84
N MET A 8 -2.20 10.26 3.93
CA MET A 8 -2.77 11.50 4.47
C MET A 8 -2.37 11.72 5.94
N VAL A 9 -2.43 10.66 6.75
CA VAL A 9 -2.03 10.71 8.16
C VAL A 9 -0.53 10.95 8.29
N SER A 10 0.28 10.27 7.47
CA SER A 10 1.74 10.43 7.46
C SER A 10 2.17 11.84 7.08
N PHE A 11 1.55 12.45 6.06
CA PHE A 11 1.83 13.83 5.69
C PHE A 11 1.42 14.82 6.79
N GLY A 12 0.25 14.62 7.43
CA GLY A 12 -0.20 15.47 8.53
C GLY A 12 0.74 15.45 9.74
N ILE A 13 1.21 14.27 10.15
CA ILE A 13 2.16 14.14 11.25
C ILE A 13 3.52 14.73 10.87
N SER A 14 3.96 14.54 9.62
CA SER A 14 5.23 15.11 9.13
C SER A 14 5.19 16.64 9.12
N LEU A 15 4.06 17.24 8.72
CA LEU A 15 3.85 18.69 8.78
C LEU A 15 3.92 19.21 10.22
N PHE A 16 3.20 18.58 11.14
CA PHE A 16 3.21 18.96 12.56
C PHE A 16 4.59 18.80 13.20
N ALA A 17 5.29 17.72 12.86
CA ALA A 17 6.63 17.44 13.38
C ALA A 17 7.70 18.41 12.87
N CYS A 18 7.56 18.95 11.65
CA CYS A 18 8.46 19.96 11.10
C CYS A 18 8.37 21.33 11.79
N GLU A 19 7.24 21.66 12.42
CA GLU A 19 7.07 22.92 13.17
C GLU A 19 7.69 22.90 14.57
N LEU A 20 8.06 21.71 15.08
CA LEU A 20 8.64 21.58 16.42
C LEU A 20 10.15 21.86 16.39
N PRO A 21 10.66 22.83 17.18
CA PRO A 21 12.09 23.21 17.18
C PRO A 21 13.00 22.21 17.94
N ILE A 22 12.56 20.97 18.10
CA ILE A 22 13.27 19.94 18.88
C ILE A 22 14.26 19.23 17.97
N GLN A 23 15.55 19.25 18.31
CA GLN A 23 16.64 18.54 17.61
C GLN A 23 16.73 18.75 16.09
N GLY A 24 16.44 19.97 15.60
CA GLY A 24 16.57 20.29 14.18
C GLY A 24 15.49 19.69 13.28
N GLY A 25 14.34 19.26 13.86
CA GLY A 25 13.10 18.89 13.17
C GLY A 25 13.15 17.59 12.36
N TRP A 26 14.14 17.46 11.48
CA TRP A 26 14.32 16.34 10.56
C TRP A 26 14.48 14.97 11.24
N PRO A 27 15.34 14.79 12.28
CA PRO A 27 15.49 13.49 12.93
C PRO A 27 14.22 13.05 13.65
N PHE A 28 13.47 14.02 14.19
CA PHE A 28 12.27 13.77 14.99
C PHE A 28 11.14 13.10 14.18
N VAL A 29 11.00 13.46 12.90
CA VAL A 29 10.02 12.82 11.98
C VAL A 29 10.30 11.33 11.83
N PHE A 30 11.56 10.92 11.70
CA PHE A 30 11.91 9.50 11.57
C PHE A 30 11.58 8.70 12.82
N TYR A 31 11.83 9.28 14.00
CA TYR A 31 11.51 8.61 15.27
C TYR A 31 10.01 8.42 15.46
N THR A 32 9.20 9.44 15.17
CA THR A 32 7.74 9.35 15.33
C THR A 32 7.11 8.37 14.35
N MET A 33 7.48 8.43 13.07
CA MET A 33 7.01 7.50 12.03
C MET A 33 7.40 6.05 12.34
N SER A 34 8.65 5.82 12.75
CA SER A 34 9.13 4.48 13.07
C SER A 34 8.47 3.93 14.34
N ALA A 35 8.23 4.76 15.35
CA ALA A 35 7.53 4.34 16.57
C ALA A 35 6.08 3.94 16.29
N ILE A 36 5.34 4.72 15.48
CA ILE A 36 3.98 4.39 15.07
C ILE A 36 3.96 3.09 14.27
N GLY A 37 4.88 2.93 13.32
CA GLY A 37 5.03 1.70 12.54
C GLY A 37 5.32 0.48 13.43
N LEU A 38 6.19 0.63 14.44
CA LEU A 38 6.52 -0.46 15.37
C LEU A 38 5.32 -0.88 16.23
N VAL A 39 4.56 0.09 16.76
CA VAL A 39 3.34 -0.18 17.53
C VAL A 39 2.31 -0.91 16.67
N LEU A 40 2.10 -0.46 15.44
CA LEU A 40 1.20 -1.11 14.48
C LEU A 40 1.69 -2.51 14.11
N ALA A 41 2.99 -2.72 13.92
CA ALA A 41 3.56 -4.03 13.63
C ALA A 41 3.32 -5.02 14.78
N ILE A 42 3.53 -4.59 16.03
CA ILE A 42 3.24 -5.40 17.21
C ILE A 42 1.75 -5.74 17.27
N PHE A 43 0.87 -4.75 17.03
CA PHE A 43 -0.56 -4.98 16.98
C PHE A 43 -0.93 -6.02 15.91
N PHE A 44 -0.37 -5.89 14.71
CA PHE A 44 -0.62 -6.81 13.60
C PHE A 44 -0.17 -8.24 13.93
N VAL A 45 1.02 -8.40 14.50
CA VAL A 45 1.54 -9.72 14.92
C VAL A 45 0.66 -10.38 16.00
N LEU A 46 0.01 -9.59 16.86
CA LEU A 46 -0.86 -10.11 17.91
C LEU A 46 -2.30 -10.41 17.44
N PHE A 47 -2.81 -9.66 16.46
CA PHE A 47 -4.21 -9.74 16.02
C PHE A 47 -4.43 -10.48 14.70
N VAL A 48 -3.41 -10.56 13.84
CA VAL A 48 -3.55 -11.14 12.50
C VAL A 48 -2.85 -12.49 12.47
N SER A 49 -3.65 -13.56 12.34
CA SER A 49 -3.17 -14.91 12.06
C SER A 49 -3.22 -15.20 10.55
N ASP A 50 -2.15 -15.78 10.02
CA ASP A 50 -2.01 -16.15 8.60
C ASP A 50 -2.96 -17.26 8.13
N SER A 51 -3.51 -18.04 9.07
CA SER A 51 -4.38 -19.17 8.73
C SER A 51 -5.82 -18.88 9.13
N PRO A 52 -6.78 -18.95 8.20
CA PRO A 52 -8.20 -18.89 8.55
C PRO A 52 -8.57 -20.03 9.51
N PHE A 53 -7.85 -21.15 9.50
CA PHE A 53 -8.15 -22.32 10.34
C PHE A 53 -7.54 -22.28 11.75
N ASP A 54 -6.65 -21.32 12.03
CA ASP A 54 -5.91 -21.23 13.31
C ASP A 54 -6.35 -20.00 14.15
N ASN A 55 -7.48 -19.39 13.75
CA ASN A 55 -8.06 -18.25 14.45
C ASN A 55 -8.85 -18.71 15.67
N ARG A 56 -8.42 -18.27 16.86
CA ARG A 56 -9.07 -18.53 18.18
C ARG A 56 -10.52 -18.04 18.28
N LEU A 57 -10.99 -17.26 17.30
CA LEU A 57 -12.32 -16.62 17.25
C LEU A 57 -13.23 -17.17 16.15
N MET A 58 -12.80 -18.17 15.36
CA MET A 58 -13.66 -18.69 14.29
C MET A 58 -14.83 -19.48 14.85
N SER A 59 -16.03 -19.04 14.49
CA SER A 59 -17.28 -19.77 14.71
C SER A 59 -17.39 -20.91 13.69
N GLU A 60 -17.90 -22.08 14.11
CA GLU A 60 -18.12 -23.25 13.23
C GLU A 60 -18.98 -22.91 12.00
N ALA A 61 -19.84 -21.89 12.11
CA ALA A 61 -20.64 -21.38 11.01
C ALA A 61 -19.80 -20.67 9.92
N GLU A 62 -18.75 -19.94 10.28
CA GLU A 62 -17.86 -19.31 9.29
C GLU A 62 -16.97 -20.34 8.60
N VAL A 63 -16.47 -21.35 9.34
CA VAL A 63 -15.64 -22.42 8.76
C VAL A 63 -16.43 -23.23 7.74
N SER A 64 -17.68 -23.60 8.06
CA SER A 64 -18.55 -24.33 7.14
C SER A 64 -18.99 -23.48 5.94
N PHE A 65 -19.18 -22.17 6.12
CA PHE A 65 -19.43 -21.24 5.02
C PHE A 65 -18.22 -21.14 4.08
N ILE A 66 -17.01 -20.96 4.62
CA ILE A 66 -15.78 -20.88 3.82
C ILE A 66 -15.53 -22.21 3.10
N ALA A 67 -15.70 -23.34 3.78
CA ALA A 67 -15.52 -24.67 3.20
C ALA A 67 -16.54 -25.03 2.11
N SER A 68 -17.74 -24.45 2.16
CA SER A 68 -18.77 -24.62 1.12
C SER A 68 -18.64 -23.60 -0.03
N SER A 69 -18.06 -22.43 0.25
CA SER A 69 -17.85 -21.35 -0.73
C SER A 69 -16.59 -21.54 -1.57
N ILE A 70 -15.58 -22.25 -1.05
CA ILE A 70 -14.39 -22.62 -1.82
C ILE A 70 -14.78 -23.79 -2.73
N PRO A 71 -14.82 -23.63 -4.06
CA PRO A 71 -15.04 -24.76 -4.95
C PRO A 71 -13.95 -25.79 -4.65
N LYS A 72 -14.35 -27.03 -4.37
CA LYS A 72 -13.41 -28.16 -4.21
C LYS A 72 -12.63 -28.30 -5.52
N VAL A 73 -11.49 -27.63 -5.58
CA VAL A 73 -10.53 -27.77 -6.66
C VAL A 73 -10.08 -29.23 -6.58
N GLU A 74 -10.58 -30.08 -7.49
CA GLU A 74 -10.10 -31.45 -7.61
C GLU A 74 -8.57 -31.44 -7.62
N GLU A 75 -7.92 -32.40 -6.97
CA GLU A 75 -6.44 -32.49 -6.86
C GLU A 75 -5.71 -32.34 -8.22
N LYS A 76 -6.38 -32.68 -9.33
CA LYS A 76 -5.91 -32.44 -10.69
C LYS A 76 -5.84 -30.95 -11.06
N SER A 77 -6.82 -30.16 -10.64
CA SER A 77 -6.90 -28.71 -10.85
C SER A 77 -5.93 -27.96 -9.92
N ALA A 78 -5.64 -28.45 -8.72
CA ALA A 78 -4.60 -27.87 -7.85
C ALA A 78 -3.20 -27.98 -8.48
N ARG A 79 -2.92 -29.11 -9.15
CA ARG A 79 -1.69 -29.31 -9.93
C ARG A 79 -1.65 -28.48 -11.23
N ALA A 80 -2.81 -28.18 -11.82
CA ALA A 80 -2.93 -27.28 -12.96
C ALA A 80 -2.76 -25.80 -12.55
N LEU A 81 -3.27 -25.40 -11.38
CA LEU A 81 -3.05 -24.09 -10.77
C LEU A 81 -1.58 -23.87 -10.39
N ALA A 82 -0.86 -24.92 -9.98
CA ALA A 82 0.58 -24.84 -9.71
C ALA A 82 1.41 -24.44 -10.94
N LYS A 83 0.87 -24.64 -12.16
CA LYS A 83 1.49 -24.21 -13.41
C LYS A 83 0.69 -23.06 -14.02
N ILE A 84 0.68 -21.92 -13.32
CA ILE A 84 0.14 -20.66 -13.84
C ILE A 84 0.75 -20.41 -15.23
N PRO A 85 -0.06 -20.31 -16.31
CA PRO A 85 0.46 -20.14 -17.66
C PRO A 85 0.87 -18.67 -17.88
N VAL A 86 1.96 -18.26 -17.23
CA VAL A 86 2.49 -16.88 -17.28
C VAL A 86 2.69 -16.38 -18.72
N LYS A 87 3.10 -17.27 -19.63
CA LYS A 87 3.30 -16.95 -21.04
C LYS A 87 2.01 -16.60 -21.78
N GLU A 88 0.90 -17.25 -21.45
CA GLU A 88 -0.41 -16.97 -22.06
C GLU A 88 -0.96 -15.64 -21.53
N ILE A 89 -0.79 -15.38 -20.23
CA ILE A 89 -1.20 -14.13 -19.58
C ILE A 89 -0.44 -12.94 -20.18
N LEU A 90 0.88 -13.06 -20.33
CA LEU A 90 1.73 -12.03 -20.94
C LEU A 90 1.47 -11.83 -22.44
N LYS A 91 0.87 -12.80 -23.13
CA LYS A 91 0.51 -12.66 -24.55
C LYS A 91 -0.88 -12.02 -24.74
N SER A 92 -1.66 -11.89 -23.66
CA SER A 92 -3.01 -11.35 -23.74
C SER A 92 -2.99 -9.82 -23.90
N MET A 93 -3.77 -9.32 -24.87
CA MET A 93 -3.88 -7.89 -25.16
C MET A 93 -4.50 -7.06 -24.02
N PRO A 94 -5.50 -7.55 -23.26
CA PRO A 94 -6.04 -6.82 -22.11
C PRO A 94 -5.01 -6.57 -21.01
N VAL A 95 -4.07 -7.49 -20.78
CA VAL A 95 -3.01 -7.31 -19.78
C VAL A 95 -2.09 -6.16 -20.17
N TRP A 96 -1.68 -6.08 -21.44
CA TRP A 96 -0.86 -4.96 -21.91
C TRP A 96 -1.60 -3.62 -21.86
N ALA A 97 -2.92 -3.59 -22.13
CA ALA A 97 -3.72 -2.38 -22.00
C ALA A 97 -3.72 -1.86 -20.54
N ILE A 98 -3.88 -2.75 -19.56
CA ILE A 98 -3.81 -2.40 -18.13
C ILE A 98 -2.40 -1.92 -17.77
N VAL A 99 -1.35 -2.63 -18.21
CA VAL A 99 0.04 -2.27 -17.92
C VAL A 99 0.38 -0.89 -18.45
N VAL A 100 0.02 -0.59 -19.71
CA VAL A 100 0.26 0.73 -20.30
C VAL A 100 -0.55 1.82 -19.59
N SER A 101 -1.80 1.53 -19.23
CA SER A 101 -2.64 2.47 -18.47
C SER A 101 -2.06 2.76 -17.08
N GLN A 102 -1.48 1.75 -16.42
CA GLN A 102 -0.84 1.92 -15.12
C GLN A 102 0.45 2.73 -15.26
N ILE A 103 1.31 2.40 -16.22
CA ILE A 103 2.54 3.14 -16.49
C ILE A 103 2.24 4.61 -16.80
N GLY A 104 1.20 4.88 -17.60
CA GLY A 104 0.78 6.26 -17.90
C GLY A 104 0.33 7.02 -16.65
N SER A 105 -0.43 6.35 -15.78
CA SER A 105 -0.89 6.92 -14.51
C SER A 105 0.30 7.22 -13.57
N ASP A 106 1.20 6.26 -13.40
CA ASP A 106 2.38 6.39 -12.55
C ASP A 106 3.31 7.49 -13.08
N TRP A 107 3.53 7.53 -14.40
CA TRP A 107 4.32 8.57 -15.05
C TRP A 107 3.74 9.96 -14.81
N MET A 108 2.43 10.14 -15.02
CA MET A 108 1.75 11.41 -14.79
C MET A 108 1.87 11.84 -13.32
N TYR A 109 1.69 10.90 -12.38
CA TYR A 109 1.84 11.15 -10.96
C TYR A 109 3.26 11.62 -10.60
N TYR A 110 4.30 10.92 -11.06
CA TYR A 110 5.70 11.30 -10.82
C TYR A 110 6.08 12.64 -11.47
N CYS A 111 5.56 12.92 -12.67
CA CYS A 111 5.75 14.22 -13.31
C CYS A 111 5.17 15.34 -12.45
N ILE A 112 3.93 15.19 -11.96
CA ILE A 112 3.29 16.20 -11.10
C ILE A 112 4.10 16.38 -9.82
N LEU A 113 4.51 15.29 -9.16
CA LEU A 113 5.32 15.36 -7.94
C LEU A 113 6.66 16.08 -8.14
N THR A 114 7.34 15.80 -9.25
CA THR A 114 8.68 16.36 -9.54
C THR A 114 8.60 17.81 -9.99
N VAL A 115 7.61 18.15 -10.81
CA VAL A 115 7.47 19.51 -11.36
C VAL A 115 6.80 20.46 -10.35
N SER A 116 5.95 19.96 -9.45
CA SER A 116 5.25 20.76 -8.43
C SER A 116 6.17 21.73 -7.66
N PRO A 117 7.28 21.31 -7.02
CA PRO A 117 8.15 22.23 -6.28
C PRO A 117 8.84 23.25 -7.20
N THR A 118 9.27 22.84 -8.39
CA THR A 118 9.95 23.70 -9.36
C THR A 118 9.00 24.76 -9.93
N TYR A 119 7.77 24.37 -10.26
CA TYR A 119 6.72 25.27 -10.75
C TYR A 119 6.37 26.35 -9.73
N LEU A 120 6.19 25.96 -8.46
CA LEU A 120 5.91 26.90 -7.35
C LEU A 120 7.05 27.90 -7.15
N LYS A 121 8.30 27.47 -7.32
CA LYS A 121 9.47 28.33 -7.15
C LYS A 121 9.66 29.29 -8.32
N GLU A 122 9.63 28.81 -9.55
CA GLU A 122 10.05 29.58 -10.73
C GLU A 122 8.92 30.43 -11.33
N ILE A 123 7.70 29.89 -11.41
CA ILE A 123 6.58 30.57 -12.06
C ILE A 123 5.79 31.40 -11.05
N ILE A 124 5.51 30.84 -9.88
CA ILE A 124 4.76 31.53 -8.83
C ILE A 124 5.67 32.48 -8.01
N LYS A 125 7.01 32.33 -8.12
CA LYS A 125 8.04 33.19 -7.47
C LYS A 125 7.92 33.28 -5.95
N LEU A 126 7.40 32.25 -5.28
CA LEU A 126 7.26 32.22 -3.82
C LEU A 126 8.59 32.44 -3.07
N SER A 127 9.73 32.13 -3.69
CA SER A 127 11.06 32.37 -3.11
C SER A 127 11.55 33.82 -3.19
N ASN A 128 10.78 34.76 -3.76
CA ASN A 128 11.11 36.19 -3.82
C ASN A 128 10.25 37.04 -2.86
N LEU A 129 9.52 36.40 -1.96
CA LEU A 129 8.65 37.04 -0.96
C LEU A 129 9.24 37.02 0.46
N GLU A 130 10.52 36.66 0.61
CA GLU A 130 11.32 36.80 1.84
C GLU A 130 12.29 37.98 1.74
#